data_AF-A0A1G3XYQ8-F1
#
_entry.id   AF-A0A1G3XYQ8-F1
#
_cell.length_a   1.000
_cell.length_b   1.000
_cell.length_c   1.000
_cell.angle_alpha   90.00
_cell.angle_beta   90.00
_cell.angle_gamma   90.00
#
_symmetry.space_group_name_H-M   'P 1'
#
loop_
_entity.id
_entity.type
_entity.pdbx_description
1 polymer ?
#
loop_
_entity_poly.entity_id
_entity_poly.type
_entity_poly.pdbx_seq_one_letter_code
_entity_poly.pdbx_strand_id
1 'polypeptide(L)'
;MSCLPLAALLTRLHSALLAAALAGLAASAAQAAPHPDACIDGYVWREAYPGDRVCVPPATREQAADDNRLAATRREPQGGTHGPDTCKPGFVWREARADDHVCVTPEVREQTARDNRLAHTRRLMPPAARNGGGLVGPDAGKNDSAAAAEPGPPAAATPKPRAKKKMAAKKSSFKLPEFPWPPPPYSTRLKLDRALLVVGQTTPSNGSVAARMEQALAANGYTEVSYYAVPDGFAMVTQIERIDPDAASAAEQRWSTQIDPVTLIPFNLDAYLKALLGKNGDSFRVIVFVFTPTPFTTSSTPVPPGEAMAWVEKGATALPAQLAARPYGADTVCTALVYEFRISSLGAALQRPSAFDGRQHLRAAGILKRLEQP
;
A
#
# COMPACT_ATOMS: atom_id res chain seq x y z
N MET A 1 -16.35 82.04 -10.86
CA MET A 1 -17.02 80.93 -11.58
C MET A 1 -16.01 80.30 -12.51
N SER A 2 -15.44 79.15 -12.12
CA SER A 2 -14.69 78.27 -13.02
C SER A 2 -15.15 76.84 -12.73
N CYS A 3 -15.94 76.28 -13.63
CA CYS A 3 -16.40 74.90 -13.61
C CYS A 3 -15.22 73.96 -13.86
N LEU A 4 -14.91 73.10 -12.89
CA LEU A 4 -14.20 71.85 -13.16
C LEU A 4 -15.21 70.85 -13.75
N PRO A 5 -14.90 70.17 -14.88
CA PRO A 5 -15.87 69.31 -15.55
C PRO A 5 -16.02 67.99 -14.81
N LEU A 6 -17.28 67.56 -14.64
CA LEU A 6 -17.73 66.31 -14.00
C LEU A 6 -17.00 65.05 -14.51
N ALA A 7 -16.43 65.10 -15.72
CA ALA A 7 -15.67 64.02 -16.34
C ALA A 7 -14.36 63.65 -15.60
N ALA A 8 -13.77 64.58 -14.85
CA ALA A 8 -12.52 64.34 -14.13
C ALA A 8 -12.72 63.63 -12.76
N LEU A 9 -13.95 63.60 -12.24
CA LEU A 9 -14.27 62.95 -10.96
C LEU A 9 -14.60 61.46 -11.14
N LEU A 10 -15.30 61.11 -12.23
CA LEU A 10 -15.68 59.73 -12.56
C LEU A 10 -14.47 58.86 -12.98
N THR A 11 -13.45 59.46 -13.59
CA THR A 11 -12.20 58.76 -13.96
C THR A 11 -11.33 58.43 -12.74
N ARG A 12 -11.35 59.26 -11.69
CA ARG A 12 -10.55 59.01 -10.47
C ARG A 12 -11.13 57.91 -9.57
N LEU A 13 -12.46 57.72 -9.57
CA LEU A 13 -13.10 56.61 -8.84
C LEU A 13 -12.86 55.24 -9.48
N HIS A 14 -12.80 55.15 -10.82
CA HIS A 14 -12.46 53.89 -11.50
C HIS A 14 -10.98 53.51 -11.29
N SER A 15 -10.06 54.47 -11.24
CA SER A 15 -8.64 54.20 -11.00
C SER A 15 -8.34 53.78 -9.55
N ALA A 16 -9.09 54.29 -8.56
CA ALA A 16 -8.89 53.91 -7.15
C ALA A 16 -9.46 52.52 -6.82
N LEU A 17 -10.58 52.13 -7.45
CA LEU A 17 -11.15 50.77 -7.30
C LEU A 17 -10.32 49.70 -8.03
N LEU A 18 -9.68 50.04 -9.17
CA LEU A 18 -8.76 49.12 -9.84
C LEU A 18 -7.44 48.94 -9.05
N ALA A 19 -6.93 50.01 -8.41
CA ALA A 19 -5.70 49.92 -7.61
C ALA A 19 -5.89 49.13 -6.30
N ALA A 20 -7.06 49.19 -5.67
CA ALA A 20 -7.38 48.36 -4.50
C ALA A 20 -7.61 46.88 -4.87
N ALA A 21 -8.13 46.59 -6.07
CA ALA A 21 -8.29 45.23 -6.57
C ALA A 21 -6.95 44.57 -7.00
N LEU A 22 -5.92 45.37 -7.32
CA LEU A 22 -4.58 44.88 -7.67
C LEU A 22 -3.61 44.77 -6.48
N ALA A 23 -3.91 45.37 -5.32
CA ALA A 23 -3.05 45.28 -4.13
C ALA A 23 -3.35 44.05 -3.23
N GLY A 24 -4.42 43.30 -3.51
CA GLY A 24 -4.83 42.12 -2.71
C GLY A 24 -4.23 40.78 -3.16
N LEU A 25 -3.41 40.75 -4.21
CA LEU A 25 -2.92 39.52 -4.85
C LEU A 25 -1.40 39.46 -4.92
N ALA A 26 -0.68 39.71 -3.82
CA ALA A 26 0.75 39.41 -3.75
C ALA A 26 1.26 39.29 -2.32
N ALA A 27 0.68 38.39 -1.53
CA ALA A 27 1.38 37.81 -0.39
C ALA A 27 1.25 36.29 -0.45
N SER A 28 1.67 35.70 -1.56
CA SER A 28 2.09 34.30 -1.55
C SER A 28 3.33 34.25 -0.65
N ALA A 29 3.15 33.79 0.59
CA ALA A 29 4.27 33.29 1.36
C ALA A 29 4.96 32.25 0.47
N ALA A 30 6.19 32.54 0.04
CA ALA A 30 7.01 31.57 -0.65
C ALA A 30 7.18 30.39 0.31
N GLN A 31 6.40 29.32 0.11
CA GLN A 31 6.56 28.09 0.86
C GLN A 31 7.99 27.63 0.62
N ALA A 32 8.81 27.62 1.67
CA ALA A 32 10.15 27.03 1.60
C ALA A 32 10.01 25.62 1.02
N ALA A 33 10.91 25.27 0.09
CA ALA A 33 10.88 23.95 -0.52
C ALA A 33 10.86 22.86 0.59
N PRO A 34 10.04 21.81 0.45
CA PRO A 34 9.97 20.75 1.44
C PRO A 34 11.37 20.19 1.73
N HIS A 35 11.68 19.98 3.01
CA HIS A 35 12.92 19.30 3.40
C HIS A 35 13.01 17.95 2.66
N PRO A 36 14.18 17.47 2.20
CA PRO A 36 14.28 16.22 1.43
C PRO A 36 13.66 15.02 2.14
N ASP A 37 13.86 14.91 3.46
CA ASP A 37 13.21 13.88 4.28
C ASP A 37 11.71 14.10 4.58
N ALA A 38 11.06 15.14 4.04
CA ALA A 38 9.65 15.41 4.29
C ALA A 38 8.79 14.23 3.81
N CYS A 39 7.71 13.93 4.51
CA CYS A 39 6.86 12.79 4.19
C CYS A 39 5.90 13.09 3.05
N ILE A 40 5.57 12.07 2.25
CA ILE A 40 4.48 12.15 1.27
C ILE A 40 3.15 12.41 1.97
N ASP A 41 2.16 12.92 1.23
CA ASP A 41 0.84 13.19 1.76
C ASP A 41 0.23 11.96 2.46
N GLY A 42 -0.36 12.16 3.64
CA GLY A 42 -0.91 11.09 4.48
C GLY A 42 0.11 10.40 5.39
N TYR A 43 1.40 10.75 5.28
CA TYR A 43 2.46 10.28 6.17
C TYR A 43 3.06 11.44 6.97
N VAL A 44 3.55 11.12 8.16
CA VAL A 44 4.22 12.06 9.07
C VAL A 44 5.49 11.41 9.61
N TRP A 45 6.45 12.22 10.08
CA TRP A 45 7.61 11.67 10.78
C TRP A 45 7.15 10.91 12.03
N ARG A 46 7.68 9.70 12.20
CA ARG A 46 7.36 8.81 13.33
C ARG A 46 7.77 9.41 14.66
N GLU A 47 8.89 10.13 14.68
CA GLU A 47 9.39 10.83 15.87
C GLU A 47 9.56 9.90 17.10
N ALA A 48 9.99 8.66 16.86
CA ALA A 48 10.24 7.68 17.92
C ALA A 48 11.39 8.09 18.84
N TYR A 49 12.32 8.92 18.35
CA TYR A 49 13.44 9.52 19.08
C TYR A 49 13.83 10.85 18.42
N PRO A 50 14.65 11.70 19.06
CA PRO A 50 15.13 12.94 18.45
C PRO A 50 15.86 12.70 17.12
N GLY A 51 15.32 13.24 16.03
CA GLY A 51 15.86 13.07 14.68
C GLY A 51 15.29 11.88 13.90
N ASP A 52 14.33 11.14 14.45
CA ASP A 52 13.64 10.07 13.73
C ASP A 52 12.71 10.63 12.64
N ARG A 53 13.18 10.57 11.40
CA ARG A 53 12.46 11.02 10.19
C ARG A 53 11.99 9.85 9.32
N VAL A 54 11.68 8.72 9.95
CA VAL A 54 10.98 7.63 9.26
C VAL A 54 9.53 8.05 9.04
N CYS A 55 9.06 8.02 7.80
CA CYS A 55 7.69 8.41 7.46
C CYS A 55 6.73 7.25 7.73
N VAL A 56 5.69 7.51 8.52
CA VAL A 56 4.68 6.54 8.95
C VAL A 56 3.28 7.17 8.93
N PRO A 57 2.19 6.37 8.97
CA PRO A 57 0.86 6.91 9.18
C PRO A 57 0.74 7.68 10.50
N PRO A 58 -0.13 8.70 10.61
CA PRO A 58 -0.32 9.48 11.85
C PRO A 58 -0.57 8.63 13.10
N ALA A 59 -1.35 7.56 12.98
CA ALA A 59 -1.62 6.63 14.08
C ALA A 59 -0.34 5.93 14.59
N THR A 60 0.63 5.66 13.71
CA THR A 60 1.91 5.05 14.10
C THR A 60 2.82 6.05 14.81
N ARG A 61 2.76 7.34 14.47
CA ARG A 61 3.43 8.40 15.23
C ARG A 61 2.86 8.51 16.64
N GLU A 62 1.53 8.46 16.78
CA GLU A 62 0.88 8.43 18.10
C GLU A 62 1.30 7.19 18.91
N GLN A 63 1.30 6.01 18.31
CA GLN A 63 1.79 4.76 18.93
C GLN A 63 3.24 4.89 19.42
N ALA A 64 4.14 5.44 18.60
CA ALA A 64 5.55 5.62 18.97
C ALA A 64 5.71 6.57 20.18
N ALA A 65 4.90 7.63 20.25
CA ALA A 65 4.86 8.53 21.39
C ALA A 65 4.33 7.82 22.66
N ASP A 66 3.29 6.99 22.53
CA ASP A 66 2.74 6.19 23.62
C ASP A 66 3.76 5.19 24.17
N ASP A 67 4.51 4.54 23.28
CA ASP A 67 5.58 3.60 23.64
C ASP A 67 6.70 4.31 24.42
N ASN A 68 7.08 5.52 24.00
CA ASN A 68 8.05 6.34 24.73
C ASN A 68 7.54 6.70 26.13
N ARG A 69 6.27 7.07 26.28
CA ARG A 69 5.66 7.36 27.60
C ARG A 69 5.63 6.14 28.52
N LEU A 70 5.44 4.94 27.96
CA LEU A 70 5.34 3.69 28.70
C LEU A 70 6.69 2.98 28.91
N ALA A 71 7.77 3.45 28.28
CA ALA A 71 9.08 2.81 28.26
C ALA A 71 9.57 2.39 29.66
N ALA A 72 9.53 3.31 30.63
CA ALA A 72 9.96 3.04 32.01
C ALA A 72 9.08 1.99 32.71
N THR A 73 7.77 1.99 32.44
CA THR A 73 6.84 1.04 33.08
C THR A 73 7.00 -0.40 32.57
N ARG A 74 7.57 -0.57 31.38
CA ARG A 74 7.77 -1.86 30.69
C ARG A 74 9.19 -2.44 30.86
N ARG A 75 10.11 -1.68 31.48
CA ARG A 75 11.46 -2.13 31.86
C ARG A 75 11.46 -2.81 33.23
N GLU A 76 12.37 -3.74 33.43
CA GLU A 76 12.62 -4.34 34.74
C GLU A 76 13.21 -3.28 35.70
N PRO A 77 12.65 -3.09 36.91
CA PRO A 77 13.06 -2.00 37.81
C PRO A 77 14.53 -1.99 38.23
N GLN A 78 15.20 -3.14 38.14
CA GLN A 78 16.60 -3.33 38.55
C GLN A 78 17.50 -3.73 37.37
N GLY A 79 17.00 -3.62 36.14
CA GLY A 79 17.64 -4.22 34.97
C GLY A 79 17.58 -5.75 34.99
N GLY A 80 18.32 -6.38 34.08
CA GLY A 80 18.35 -7.84 33.94
C GLY A 80 19.49 -8.33 33.05
N THR A 81 19.32 -9.52 32.47
CA THR A 81 20.36 -10.23 31.68
C THR A 81 20.86 -9.45 30.47
N HIS A 82 20.13 -8.42 30.01
CA HIS A 82 20.49 -7.58 28.87
C HIS A 82 20.84 -6.13 29.30
N GLY A 83 21.18 -5.92 30.58
CA GLY A 83 21.55 -4.63 31.12
C GLY A 83 20.38 -3.82 31.72
N PRO A 84 20.56 -2.52 31.98
CA PRO A 84 19.59 -1.68 32.69
C PRO A 84 18.27 -1.50 31.93
N ASP A 85 18.29 -1.66 30.61
CA ASP A 85 17.11 -1.51 29.76
C ASP A 85 16.36 -2.82 29.50
N THR A 86 16.66 -3.87 30.27
CA THR A 86 16.00 -5.18 30.11
C THR A 86 14.48 -5.03 30.20
N CYS A 87 13.77 -5.54 29.19
CA CYS A 87 12.31 -5.52 29.16
C CYS A 87 11.70 -6.60 30.05
N LYS A 88 10.53 -6.29 30.63
CA LYS A 88 9.70 -7.26 31.35
C LYS A 88 9.25 -8.40 30.43
N PRO A 89 8.95 -9.61 30.96
CA PRO A 89 8.39 -10.71 30.18
C PRO A 89 7.20 -10.29 29.32
N GLY A 90 7.23 -10.64 28.03
CA GLY A 90 6.21 -10.24 27.03
C GLY A 90 6.50 -8.93 26.29
N PHE A 91 7.60 -8.23 26.64
CA PHE A 91 8.08 -7.06 25.92
C PHE A 91 9.49 -7.29 25.37
N VAL A 92 9.81 -6.59 24.29
CA VAL A 92 11.09 -6.60 23.60
C VAL A 92 11.49 -5.17 23.23
N TRP A 93 12.78 -4.93 22.95
CA TRP A 93 13.22 -3.63 22.43
C TRP A 93 12.59 -3.33 21.08
N ARG A 94 12.13 -2.08 20.89
CA ARG A 94 11.45 -1.61 19.68
C ARG A 94 12.39 -1.57 18.47
N GLU A 95 13.66 -1.24 18.69
CA GLU A 95 14.70 -1.22 17.65
C GLU A 95 14.38 -0.27 16.48
N ALA A 96 13.85 0.93 16.78
CA ALA A 96 13.71 1.98 15.77
C ALA A 96 15.07 2.42 15.21
N ARG A 97 16.12 2.28 16.02
CA ARG A 97 17.54 2.33 15.67
C ARG A 97 18.31 1.36 16.59
N ALA A 98 19.60 1.15 16.34
CA ALA A 98 20.41 0.17 17.06
C ALA A 98 20.41 0.36 18.59
N ASP A 99 20.33 1.61 19.05
CA ASP A 99 20.36 2.03 20.45
C ASP A 99 18.95 2.37 21.01
N ASP A 100 17.87 2.02 20.29
CA ASP A 100 16.50 2.22 20.76
C ASP A 100 15.99 1.03 21.59
N HIS A 101 16.22 1.11 22.90
CA HIS A 101 15.77 0.10 23.88
C HIS A 101 14.38 0.41 24.49
N VAL A 102 13.51 1.14 23.79
CA VAL A 102 12.11 1.32 24.26
C VAL A 102 11.41 -0.03 24.25
N CYS A 103 10.84 -0.45 25.39
CA CYS A 103 10.18 -1.74 25.52
C CYS A 103 8.75 -1.68 24.94
N VAL A 104 8.49 -2.54 23.97
CA VAL A 104 7.22 -2.67 23.23
C VAL A 104 6.85 -4.14 23.08
N THR A 105 5.68 -4.44 22.54
CA THR A 105 5.32 -5.86 22.26
C THR A 105 6.06 -6.36 21.02
N PRO A 106 6.22 -7.69 20.84
CA PRO A 106 6.84 -8.25 19.64
C PRO A 106 6.22 -7.75 18.33
N GLU A 107 4.90 -7.55 18.29
CA GLU A 107 4.19 -7.07 17.11
C GLU A 107 4.58 -5.63 16.74
N VAL A 108 4.83 -4.77 17.75
CA VAL A 108 5.27 -3.39 17.55
C VAL A 108 6.73 -3.34 17.10
N ARG A 109 7.59 -4.24 17.58
CA ARG A 109 8.97 -4.38 17.08
C ARG A 109 8.97 -4.76 15.60
N GLU A 110 8.15 -5.71 15.19
CA GLU A 110 8.01 -6.08 13.77
C GLU A 110 7.46 -4.92 12.93
N GLN A 111 6.49 -4.17 13.45
CA GLN A 111 5.98 -2.97 12.79
C GLN A 111 7.07 -1.91 12.61
N THR A 112 7.86 -1.66 13.65
CA THR A 112 8.98 -0.71 13.61
C THR A 112 10.02 -1.10 12.57
N ALA A 113 10.35 -2.41 12.50
CA ALA A 113 11.26 -2.92 11.48
C ALA A 113 10.70 -2.76 10.06
N ARG A 114 9.38 -2.95 9.85
CA ARG A 114 8.71 -2.66 8.57
C ARG A 114 8.78 -1.18 8.21
N ASP A 115 8.52 -0.30 9.17
CA ASP A 115 8.57 1.15 8.95
C ASP A 115 9.98 1.62 8.59
N ASN A 116 11.00 1.07 9.24
CA ASN A 116 12.40 1.35 8.88
C ASN A 116 12.73 0.90 7.45
N ARG A 117 12.26 -0.29 7.03
CA ARG A 117 12.46 -0.79 5.64
C ARG A 117 11.75 0.08 4.60
N LEU A 118 10.60 0.65 4.95
CA LEU A 118 9.79 1.51 4.06
C LEU A 118 10.12 3.00 4.21
N ALA A 119 11.10 3.38 5.04
CA ALA A 119 11.39 4.76 5.37
C ALA A 119 11.69 5.61 4.12
N HIS A 120 12.36 5.03 3.12
CA HIS A 120 12.73 5.72 1.89
C HIS A 120 11.57 5.80 0.88
N THR A 121 10.60 4.88 0.91
CA THR A 121 9.46 4.87 -0.04
C THR A 121 8.37 5.88 0.33
N ARG A 122 8.44 6.44 1.55
CA ARG A 122 7.42 7.32 2.12
C ARG A 122 7.87 8.78 2.27
N ARG A 123 9.02 9.14 1.67
CA ARG A 123 9.57 10.51 1.63
C ARG A 123 9.25 11.18 0.29
N LEU A 124 9.02 12.49 0.32
CA LEU A 124 8.84 13.36 -0.84
C LEU A 124 10.10 13.37 -1.73
N MET A 125 11.28 13.31 -1.13
CA MET A 125 12.55 13.18 -1.86
C MET A 125 13.43 12.09 -1.20
N PRO A 126 13.55 10.89 -1.79
CA PRO A 126 14.46 9.88 -1.27
C PRO A 126 15.91 10.39 -1.30
N PRO A 127 16.77 10.05 -0.31
CA PRO A 127 18.15 10.50 -0.31
C PRO A 127 18.86 10.00 -1.58
N ALA A 128 19.51 10.92 -2.29
CA ALA A 128 20.30 10.60 -3.48
C ALA A 128 21.35 9.54 -3.12
N ALA A 129 21.36 8.43 -3.87
CA ALA A 129 22.42 7.44 -3.76
C ALA A 129 23.76 8.14 -4.07
N ARG A 130 24.65 8.21 -3.07
CA ARG A 130 26.03 8.66 -3.28
C ARG A 130 26.73 7.58 -4.09
N ASN A 131 26.83 7.78 -5.40
CA ASN A 131 27.66 6.94 -6.26
C ASN A 131 29.13 7.17 -5.91
N GLY A 132 29.77 6.16 -5.33
CA GLY A 132 31.21 6.16 -5.06
C GLY A 132 31.64 5.00 -4.18
N GLY A 133 32.02 3.90 -4.83
CA GLY A 133 32.84 2.75 -4.39
C GLY A 133 33.27 2.58 -2.93
N GLY A 134 33.11 1.35 -2.43
CA GLY A 134 33.87 0.87 -1.27
C GLY A 134 33.13 -0.18 -0.47
N LEU A 135 33.25 -1.44 -0.88
CA LEU A 135 33.20 -2.56 0.07
C LEU A 135 34.38 -2.40 1.02
N VAL A 136 34.14 -1.97 2.26
CA VAL A 136 35.06 -2.20 3.37
C VAL A 136 34.21 -2.47 4.61
N GLY A 137 34.07 -3.76 4.95
CA GLY A 137 33.95 -4.17 6.35
C GLY A 137 35.31 -4.05 7.04
N PRO A 138 35.34 -3.92 8.37
CA PRO A 138 35.78 -5.06 9.19
C PRO A 138 34.86 -5.22 10.43
N ASP A 139 34.79 -6.33 11.15
CA ASP A 139 35.65 -7.51 11.17
C ASP A 139 34.82 -8.71 11.67
N ALA A 140 35.19 -9.88 11.14
CA ALA A 140 34.74 -11.17 11.61
C ALA A 140 35.45 -11.53 12.93
N GLY A 141 34.68 -11.81 13.98
CA GLY A 141 35.12 -12.55 15.15
C GLY A 141 34.52 -13.95 15.13
N LYS A 142 35.32 -14.91 14.65
CA LYS A 142 35.10 -16.37 14.68
C LYS A 142 34.44 -16.85 15.98
N ASN A 143 33.52 -17.81 15.85
CA ASN A 143 33.75 -19.16 16.36
C ASN A 143 32.73 -20.15 15.80
N ASP A 144 33.25 -21.11 15.04
CA ASP A 144 32.61 -22.38 14.77
C ASP A 144 32.41 -23.15 16.07
N SER A 145 31.21 -23.69 16.29
CA SER A 145 31.01 -25.03 16.85
C SER A 145 29.53 -25.41 16.72
N ALA A 146 29.31 -26.44 15.93
CA ALA A 146 28.08 -27.22 15.92
C ALA A 146 27.82 -27.83 17.30
N ALA A 147 26.57 -27.78 17.78
CA ALA A 147 26.06 -28.78 18.72
C ALA A 147 24.52 -28.76 18.77
N ALA A 148 23.94 -29.87 18.30
CA ALA A 148 22.81 -30.60 18.86
C ALA A 148 21.54 -29.86 19.29
N ALA A 149 20.44 -30.24 18.63
CA ALA A 149 19.11 -30.24 19.19
C ALA A 149 19.04 -31.17 20.43
N GLU A 150 18.38 -30.70 21.51
CA GLU A 150 17.53 -31.46 22.46
C GLU A 150 17.09 -30.53 23.64
N PRO A 151 16.17 -30.94 24.53
CA PRO A 151 14.72 -31.01 24.40
C PRO A 151 14.01 -29.96 25.30
N GLY A 152 12.73 -29.70 25.04
CA GLY A 152 11.94 -28.75 25.84
C GLY A 152 11.72 -29.21 27.29
N PRO A 153 11.77 -28.30 28.30
CA PRO A 153 11.37 -28.62 29.66
C PRO A 153 9.85 -28.52 29.87
N PRO A 154 9.30 -29.24 30.87
CA PRO A 154 7.91 -29.65 30.92
C PRO A 154 6.96 -28.57 31.46
N ALA A 155 5.68 -28.76 31.13
CA ALA A 155 4.54 -27.95 31.56
C ALA A 155 4.52 -27.71 33.08
N ALA A 156 4.51 -26.43 33.47
CA ALA A 156 4.21 -26.01 34.83
C ALA A 156 2.86 -25.27 34.88
N ALA A 157 2.05 -25.74 35.81
CA ALA A 157 0.71 -25.34 36.24
C ALA A 157 0.20 -23.92 35.90
N THR A 158 -1.01 -23.89 35.35
CA THR A 158 -1.89 -22.71 35.22
C THR A 158 -2.15 -22.01 36.57
N PRO A 159 -1.93 -20.68 36.67
CA PRO A 159 -2.57 -19.87 37.70
C PRO A 159 -4.02 -19.51 37.28
N LYS A 160 -4.97 -19.70 38.20
CA LYS A 160 -6.39 -19.34 38.04
C LYS A 160 -6.56 -17.88 37.58
N PRO A 161 -7.49 -17.59 36.64
CA PRO A 161 -7.66 -16.23 36.13
C PRO A 161 -8.31 -15.33 37.19
N ARG A 162 -7.58 -14.30 37.63
CA ARG A 162 -8.20 -13.12 38.26
C ARG A 162 -9.00 -12.39 37.17
N ALA A 163 -10.26 -12.10 37.47
CA ALA A 163 -11.19 -11.40 36.59
C ALA A 163 -10.61 -10.04 36.17
N LYS A 164 -10.18 -9.94 34.90
CA LYS A 164 -9.80 -8.67 34.28
C LYS A 164 -11.08 -7.90 33.97
N LYS A 165 -11.26 -6.73 34.59
CA LYS A 165 -12.24 -5.73 34.15
C LYS A 165 -12.02 -5.47 32.65
N LYS A 166 -13.06 -5.68 31.84
CA LYS A 166 -13.07 -5.38 30.40
C LYS A 166 -12.89 -3.87 30.21
N MET A 167 -11.67 -3.44 29.90
CA MET A 167 -11.48 -2.15 29.24
C MET A 167 -11.91 -2.34 27.78
N ALA A 168 -13.05 -1.76 27.43
CA ALA A 168 -13.53 -1.77 26.06
C ALA A 168 -12.51 -1.06 25.17
N ALA A 169 -11.78 -1.83 24.37
CA ALA A 169 -10.90 -1.29 23.34
C ALA A 169 -11.74 -0.48 22.36
N LYS A 170 -11.42 0.81 22.19
CA LYS A 170 -11.99 1.63 21.11
C LYS A 170 -11.59 1.00 19.78
N LYS A 171 -12.55 0.36 19.09
CA LYS A 171 -12.34 -0.23 17.76
C LYS A 171 -12.08 0.91 16.76
N SER A 172 -10.83 1.05 16.32
CA SER A 172 -10.54 1.77 15.08
C SER A 172 -11.34 1.12 13.94
N SER A 173 -12.15 1.92 13.24
CA SER A 173 -12.94 1.47 12.09
C SER A 173 -12.26 1.96 10.81
N PHE A 174 -11.13 1.32 10.48
CA PHE A 174 -10.52 1.56 9.17
C PHE A 174 -11.53 1.26 8.06
N LYS A 175 -11.76 2.23 7.18
CA LYS A 175 -12.62 2.10 6.01
C LYS A 175 -11.75 1.85 4.78
N LEU A 176 -12.18 0.91 3.93
CA LEU A 176 -11.52 0.70 2.64
C LEU A 176 -11.67 1.93 1.75
N PRO A 177 -10.66 2.24 0.92
CA PRO A 177 -10.85 3.16 -0.21
C PRO A 177 -11.88 2.58 -1.18
N GLU A 178 -12.61 3.45 -1.87
CA GLU A 178 -13.63 3.04 -2.83
C GLU A 178 -13.00 2.71 -4.19
N PHE A 179 -13.42 1.59 -4.79
CA PHE A 179 -13.10 1.30 -6.17
C PHE A 179 -14.01 2.16 -7.08
N PRO A 180 -13.52 2.67 -8.23
CA PRO A 180 -14.37 3.43 -9.15
C PRO A 180 -15.62 2.62 -9.55
N TRP A 181 -16.81 3.19 -9.34
CA TRP A 181 -18.08 2.49 -9.51
C TRP A 181 -19.13 3.31 -10.29
N PRO A 182 -19.86 2.72 -11.27
CA PRO A 182 -19.67 1.38 -11.83
C PRO A 182 -18.26 1.18 -12.38
N PRO A 183 -17.71 -0.06 -12.39
CA PRO A 183 -16.33 -0.28 -12.79
C PRO A 183 -16.05 0.34 -14.16
N PRO A 184 -14.85 0.90 -14.37
CA PRO A 184 -14.44 1.35 -15.69
C PRO A 184 -14.58 0.22 -16.71
N PRO A 185 -14.76 0.53 -17.99
CA PRO A 185 -14.85 -0.50 -19.00
C PRO A 185 -13.61 -1.39 -19.00
N TYR A 186 -13.82 -2.69 -18.79
CA TYR A 186 -12.80 -3.72 -18.85
C TYR A 186 -12.67 -4.30 -20.26
N SER A 187 -11.54 -4.97 -20.52
CA SER A 187 -11.22 -5.62 -21.78
C SER A 187 -11.97 -6.95 -21.94
N THR A 188 -12.08 -7.71 -20.86
CA THR A 188 -12.84 -8.95 -20.76
C THR A 188 -13.18 -9.26 -19.30
N ARG A 189 -14.02 -10.27 -19.05
CA ARG A 189 -14.41 -10.70 -17.71
C ARG A 189 -14.56 -12.21 -17.60
N LEU A 190 -14.45 -12.73 -16.38
CA LEU A 190 -14.84 -14.09 -16.03
C LEU A 190 -15.58 -14.11 -14.70
N LYS A 191 -16.78 -14.70 -14.68
CA LYS A 191 -17.46 -15.08 -13.43
C LYS A 191 -16.81 -16.36 -12.91
N LEU A 192 -16.25 -16.31 -11.69
CA LEU A 192 -15.65 -17.47 -11.05
C LEU A 192 -16.74 -18.34 -10.40
N ASP A 193 -16.56 -19.65 -10.50
CA ASP A 193 -17.42 -20.60 -9.79
C ASP A 193 -17.16 -20.47 -8.28
N ARG A 194 -18.25 -20.30 -7.52
CA ARG A 194 -18.22 -20.23 -6.06
C ARG A 194 -17.49 -21.44 -5.45
N ALA A 195 -17.68 -22.63 -6.01
CA ALA A 195 -17.08 -23.86 -5.48
C ALA A 195 -15.54 -23.77 -5.42
N LEU A 196 -14.93 -23.06 -6.37
CA LEU A 196 -13.48 -22.82 -6.40
C LEU A 196 -12.98 -21.88 -5.30
N LEU A 197 -13.87 -21.15 -4.63
CA LEU A 197 -13.53 -20.14 -3.63
C LEU A 197 -13.80 -20.60 -2.19
N VAL A 198 -14.66 -21.61 -2.02
CA VAL A 198 -15.11 -22.09 -0.70
C VAL A 198 -14.67 -23.52 -0.39
N VAL A 199 -13.64 -24.02 -1.09
CA VAL A 199 -13.15 -25.39 -0.90
C VAL A 199 -12.77 -25.63 0.56
N GLY A 200 -13.31 -26.72 1.14
CA GLY A 200 -13.09 -27.09 2.54
C GLY A 200 -13.80 -26.20 3.56
N GLN A 201 -14.66 -25.26 3.15
CA GLN A 201 -15.36 -24.34 4.04
C GLN A 201 -16.85 -24.70 4.16
N THR A 202 -17.31 -24.97 5.38
CA THR A 202 -18.74 -25.17 5.68
C THR A 202 -19.46 -23.85 5.93
N THR A 203 -18.75 -22.84 6.44
CA THR A 203 -19.26 -21.49 6.75
C THR A 203 -18.31 -20.43 6.20
N PRO A 204 -18.22 -20.28 4.86
CA PRO A 204 -17.27 -19.36 4.25
C PRO A 204 -17.56 -17.92 4.65
N SER A 205 -16.49 -17.18 4.91
CA SER A 205 -16.49 -15.73 5.17
C SER A 205 -15.79 -14.99 4.03
N ASN A 206 -16.01 -13.68 3.94
CA ASN A 206 -15.25 -12.83 3.02
C ASN A 206 -13.74 -12.97 3.26
N GLY A 207 -13.32 -13.08 4.52
CA GLY A 207 -11.92 -13.28 4.89
C GLY A 207 -11.36 -14.61 4.40
N SER A 208 -12.11 -15.72 4.53
CA SER A 208 -11.64 -17.03 4.06
C SER A 208 -11.52 -17.09 2.53
N VAL A 209 -12.44 -16.44 1.81
CA VAL A 209 -12.40 -16.38 0.34
C VAL A 209 -11.27 -15.47 -0.14
N ALA A 210 -11.09 -14.31 0.50
CA ALA A 210 -9.97 -13.41 0.23
C ALA A 210 -8.63 -14.12 0.43
N ALA A 211 -8.45 -14.82 1.56
CA ALA A 211 -7.24 -15.58 1.85
C ALA A 211 -6.97 -16.69 0.81
N ARG A 212 -8.00 -17.40 0.34
CA ARG A 212 -7.84 -18.39 -0.72
C ARG A 212 -7.40 -17.74 -2.04
N MET A 213 -7.96 -16.58 -2.37
CA MET A 213 -7.57 -15.82 -3.56
C MET A 213 -6.13 -15.31 -3.45
N GLU A 214 -5.74 -14.75 -2.31
CA GLU A 214 -4.36 -14.31 -2.02
C GLU A 214 -3.37 -15.46 -2.17
N GLN A 215 -3.69 -16.65 -1.64
CA GLN A 215 -2.85 -17.84 -1.80
C GLN A 215 -2.71 -18.24 -3.28
N ALA A 216 -3.78 -18.16 -4.06
CA ALA A 216 -3.73 -18.46 -5.49
C ALA A 216 -2.89 -17.43 -6.27
N LEU A 217 -3.01 -16.15 -5.91
CA LEU A 217 -2.24 -15.04 -6.47
C LEU A 217 -0.75 -15.16 -6.11
N ALA A 218 -0.42 -15.33 -4.83
CA ALA A 218 0.94 -15.46 -4.33
C ALA A 218 1.66 -16.68 -4.93
N ALA A 219 0.98 -17.83 -5.08
CA ALA A 219 1.55 -19.01 -5.71
C ALA A 219 1.95 -18.81 -7.19
N ASN A 220 1.42 -17.77 -7.82
CA ASN A 220 1.72 -17.39 -9.21
C ASN A 220 2.52 -16.09 -9.31
N GLY A 221 3.08 -15.59 -8.20
CA GLY A 221 3.99 -14.44 -8.16
C GLY A 221 3.34 -13.08 -8.00
N TYR A 222 2.01 -12.99 -7.85
CA TYR A 222 1.32 -11.74 -7.51
C TYR A 222 1.44 -11.51 -6.00
N THR A 223 2.43 -10.72 -5.59
CA THR A 223 2.73 -10.45 -4.17
C THR A 223 2.11 -9.15 -3.67
N GLU A 224 1.72 -8.27 -4.58
CA GLU A 224 1.06 -7.01 -4.27
C GLU A 224 -0.41 -7.09 -4.68
N VAL A 225 -1.29 -7.08 -3.67
CA VAL A 225 -2.74 -7.13 -3.83
C VAL A 225 -3.36 -6.04 -2.98
N SER A 226 -4.27 -5.29 -3.59
CA SER A 226 -4.86 -4.09 -2.99
C SER A 226 -6.37 -4.20 -2.89
N TYR A 227 -6.90 -3.83 -1.73
CA TYR A 227 -8.30 -3.99 -1.36
C TYR A 227 -9.07 -2.68 -1.49
N TYR A 228 -10.28 -2.78 -2.03
CA TYR A 228 -11.21 -1.67 -2.18
C TYR A 228 -12.63 -2.05 -1.76
N ALA A 229 -13.41 -1.06 -1.32
CA ALA A 229 -14.84 -1.18 -1.17
C ALA A 229 -15.52 -1.13 -2.55
N VAL A 230 -16.52 -1.99 -2.72
CA VAL A 230 -17.54 -1.93 -3.79
C VAL A 230 -18.92 -2.06 -3.13
N PRO A 231 -20.03 -1.78 -3.82
CA PRO A 231 -21.36 -2.00 -3.26
C PRO A 231 -21.51 -3.42 -2.71
N ASP A 232 -21.92 -3.50 -1.44
CA ASP A 232 -22.19 -4.74 -0.72
C ASP A 232 -21.05 -5.76 -0.70
N GLY A 233 -19.81 -5.31 -0.89
CA GLY A 233 -18.70 -6.22 -1.15
C GLY A 233 -17.32 -5.60 -1.04
N PHE A 234 -16.36 -6.27 -1.66
CA PHE A 234 -14.98 -5.80 -1.79
C PHE A 234 -14.39 -6.17 -3.15
N ALA A 235 -13.34 -5.48 -3.54
CA ALA A 235 -12.54 -5.82 -4.70
C ALA A 235 -11.08 -6.05 -4.31
N MET A 236 -10.40 -6.97 -5.00
CA MET A 236 -8.97 -7.21 -4.93
C MET A 236 -8.34 -6.86 -6.27
N VAL A 237 -7.36 -5.97 -6.27
CA VAL A 237 -6.63 -5.52 -7.46
C VAL A 237 -5.24 -6.12 -7.43
N THR A 238 -4.83 -6.79 -8.51
CA THR A 238 -3.46 -7.30 -8.67
C THR A 238 -2.49 -6.19 -9.07
N GLN A 239 -1.21 -6.36 -8.76
CA GLN A 239 -0.14 -5.63 -9.46
C GLN A 239 -0.27 -5.71 -10.98
N ILE A 240 0.29 -4.71 -11.67
CA ILE A 240 0.39 -4.71 -13.12
C ILE A 240 1.36 -5.80 -13.58
N GLU A 241 0.94 -6.54 -14.60
CA GLU A 241 1.67 -7.65 -15.17
C GLU A 241 1.92 -7.42 -16.65
N ARG A 242 3.16 -7.60 -17.11
CA ARG A 242 3.48 -7.70 -18.53
C ARG A 242 3.07 -9.06 -19.08
N ILE A 243 2.40 -9.06 -20.22
CA ILE A 243 1.94 -10.25 -20.92
C ILE A 243 2.50 -10.29 -22.34
N ASP A 244 2.73 -11.51 -22.83
CA ASP A 244 3.06 -11.77 -24.21
C ASP A 244 1.81 -11.61 -25.12
N PRO A 245 1.99 -11.52 -26.45
CA PRO A 245 0.87 -11.34 -27.39
C PRO A 245 -0.21 -12.42 -27.33
N ASP A 246 0.07 -13.58 -26.74
CA ASP A 246 -0.85 -14.70 -26.51
C ASP A 246 -1.53 -14.68 -25.12
N ALA A 247 -1.40 -13.57 -24.39
CA ALA A 247 -1.81 -13.38 -23.00
C ALA A 247 -1.06 -14.23 -21.96
N ALA A 248 -0.02 -14.96 -22.36
CA ALA A 248 0.89 -15.58 -21.41
C ALA A 248 1.56 -14.53 -20.53
N SER A 249 1.85 -14.90 -19.28
CA SER A 249 2.71 -14.11 -18.41
C SER A 249 4.10 -14.02 -19.04
N ALA A 250 4.61 -12.80 -19.26
CA ALA A 250 5.94 -12.63 -19.85
C ALA A 250 7.02 -13.30 -18.97
N ALA A 251 7.97 -13.98 -19.59
CA ALA A 251 9.06 -14.66 -18.88
C ALA A 251 10.10 -13.67 -18.32
N GLU A 252 10.33 -12.57 -19.03
CA GLU A 252 11.26 -11.50 -18.64
C GLU A 252 10.49 -10.23 -18.28
N GLN A 253 10.92 -9.54 -17.22
CA GLN A 253 10.32 -8.27 -16.78
C GLN A 253 8.78 -8.36 -16.62
N ARG A 254 8.30 -9.55 -16.22
CA ARG A 254 6.88 -9.82 -15.96
C ARG A 254 6.25 -8.75 -15.07
N TRP A 255 7.02 -8.30 -14.09
CA TRP A 255 6.62 -7.26 -13.15
C TRP A 255 7.35 -5.97 -13.50
N SER A 256 6.59 -4.89 -13.63
CA SER A 256 7.10 -3.57 -14.01
C SER A 256 7.99 -2.90 -12.93
N THR A 257 8.37 -3.64 -11.89
CA THR A 257 9.28 -3.24 -10.80
C THR A 257 10.77 -3.47 -11.13
N GLN A 258 11.09 -4.19 -12.21
CA GLN A 258 12.48 -4.46 -12.63
C GLN A 258 13.07 -3.40 -13.59
N ILE A 259 12.41 -2.24 -13.74
CA ILE A 259 12.93 -1.12 -14.53
C ILE A 259 13.60 -0.14 -13.58
N ASP A 260 14.90 0.06 -13.78
CA ASP A 260 15.77 0.91 -12.97
C ASP A 260 15.22 2.35 -12.90
N PRO A 261 14.67 2.82 -11.76
CA PRO A 261 14.02 4.14 -11.67
C PRO A 261 15.01 5.31 -11.71
N VAL A 262 16.32 5.03 -11.75
CA VAL A 262 17.40 6.03 -11.66
C VAL A 262 17.39 7.04 -12.82
N THR A 263 16.57 6.85 -13.86
CA THR A 263 16.37 7.85 -14.92
C THR A 263 15.11 8.72 -14.78
N LEU A 264 14.30 8.57 -13.72
CA LEU A 264 12.97 9.18 -13.63
C LEU A 264 12.80 10.07 -12.38
N ILE A 265 13.24 11.32 -12.47
CA ILE A 265 12.91 12.43 -11.54
C ILE A 265 11.66 13.16 -12.08
N PRO A 266 10.82 13.79 -11.23
CA PRO A 266 9.74 13.14 -10.46
C PRO A 266 8.69 12.50 -11.38
N PHE A 267 7.92 11.51 -10.88
CA PHE A 267 6.95 10.67 -11.63
C PHE A 267 6.31 11.33 -12.86
N ASN A 268 7.02 11.23 -13.98
CA ASN A 268 6.46 11.43 -15.29
C ASN A 268 5.95 10.07 -15.70
N LEU A 269 4.65 9.82 -15.46
CA LEU A 269 3.98 8.58 -15.82
C LEU A 269 4.22 8.24 -17.31
N ASP A 270 4.28 9.24 -18.19
CA ASP A 270 4.65 9.05 -19.59
C ASP A 270 6.11 8.60 -19.75
N ALA A 271 7.02 9.07 -18.90
CA ALA A 271 8.42 8.63 -18.92
C ALA A 271 8.60 7.22 -18.34
N TYR A 272 7.79 6.81 -17.36
CA TYR A 272 7.74 5.43 -16.86
C TYR A 272 7.13 4.48 -17.90
N LEU A 273 6.02 4.87 -18.54
CA LEU A 273 5.43 4.16 -19.69
C LEU A 273 6.43 4.10 -20.86
N LYS A 274 7.26 5.14 -21.05
CA LYS A 274 8.37 5.14 -22.02
C LYS A 274 9.56 4.28 -21.56
N ALA A 275 9.80 4.10 -20.27
CA ALA A 275 10.86 3.22 -19.78
C ALA A 275 10.48 1.74 -19.94
N LEU A 276 9.17 1.43 -19.90
CA LEU A 276 8.58 0.13 -20.22
C LEU A 276 8.62 -0.23 -21.72
N LEU A 277 9.24 0.58 -22.58
CA LEU A 277 9.23 0.40 -24.04
C LEU A 277 10.13 -0.74 -24.53
N GLY A 278 9.51 -1.83 -24.96
CA GLY A 278 10.05 -2.72 -26.00
C GLY A 278 9.93 -2.10 -27.41
N LYS A 279 10.69 -2.62 -28.38
CA LYS A 279 10.72 -2.11 -29.78
C LYS A 279 9.37 -2.21 -30.53
N ASN A 280 8.41 -3.00 -30.05
CA ASN A 280 7.14 -3.31 -30.75
C ASN A 280 5.85 -2.93 -29.95
N GLY A 281 6.02 -2.26 -28.81
CA GLY A 281 4.97 -2.03 -27.83
C GLY A 281 4.66 -3.28 -27.00
N ASP A 282 4.45 -3.10 -25.71
CA ASP A 282 4.25 -4.16 -24.73
C ASP A 282 2.80 -4.20 -24.25
N SER A 283 2.32 -5.42 -23.99
CA SER A 283 0.99 -5.65 -23.46
C SER A 283 1.08 -5.87 -21.95
N PHE A 284 0.14 -5.29 -21.23
CA PHE A 284 0.05 -5.40 -19.78
C PHE A 284 -1.37 -5.73 -19.37
N ARG A 285 -1.54 -6.38 -18.21
CA ARG A 285 -2.83 -6.55 -17.59
C ARG A 285 -2.84 -6.19 -16.11
N VAL A 286 -3.99 -5.71 -15.67
CA VAL A 286 -4.40 -5.62 -14.26
C VAL A 286 -5.68 -6.44 -14.13
N ILE A 287 -5.76 -7.27 -13.08
CA ILE A 287 -6.94 -8.09 -12.81
C ILE A 287 -7.60 -7.58 -11.53
N VAL A 288 -8.89 -7.26 -11.63
CA VAL A 288 -9.70 -6.83 -10.48
C VAL A 288 -10.73 -7.91 -10.19
N PHE A 289 -10.60 -8.58 -9.04
CA PHE A 289 -11.58 -9.56 -8.56
C PHE A 289 -12.62 -8.84 -7.71
N VAL A 290 -13.84 -8.72 -8.22
CA VAL A 290 -14.95 -8.06 -7.54
C VAL A 290 -15.84 -9.10 -6.88
N PHE A 291 -16.01 -9.02 -5.56
CA PHE A 291 -16.85 -9.90 -4.75
C PHE A 291 -18.06 -9.13 -4.26
N THR A 292 -19.21 -9.33 -4.90
CA THR A 292 -20.45 -8.61 -4.55
C THR A 292 -21.69 -9.41 -4.94
N PRO A 293 -22.79 -9.35 -4.18
CA PRO A 293 -24.10 -9.83 -4.63
C PRO A 293 -24.77 -8.87 -5.62
N THR A 294 -24.27 -7.64 -5.73
CA THR A 294 -24.91 -6.56 -6.48
C THR A 294 -24.52 -6.62 -7.96
N PRO A 295 -25.47 -6.87 -8.89
CA PRO A 295 -25.18 -6.85 -10.31
C PRO A 295 -24.70 -5.46 -10.77
N PHE A 296 -23.82 -5.41 -11.76
CA PHE A 296 -23.26 -4.16 -12.24
C PHE A 296 -23.03 -4.14 -13.75
N THR A 297 -23.03 -2.92 -14.30
CA THR A 297 -22.57 -2.59 -15.65
C THR A 297 -21.25 -1.84 -15.58
N THR A 298 -20.68 -1.43 -16.71
CA THR A 298 -19.51 -0.55 -16.72
C THR A 298 -19.93 0.91 -16.82
N SER A 299 -19.05 1.83 -16.41
CA SER A 299 -19.17 3.24 -16.78
C SER A 299 -18.89 3.45 -18.28
N SER A 300 -18.95 4.69 -18.75
CA SER A 300 -18.67 5.05 -20.15
C SER A 300 -17.20 5.36 -20.44
N THR A 301 -16.43 5.77 -19.41
CA THR A 301 -15.08 6.33 -19.57
C THR A 301 -14.02 5.25 -19.34
N PRO A 302 -13.18 4.93 -20.34
CA PRO A 302 -12.04 4.02 -20.16
C PRO A 302 -11.04 4.56 -19.14
N VAL A 303 -10.41 3.64 -18.39
CA VAL A 303 -9.32 3.98 -17.48
C VAL A 303 -8.00 4.09 -18.26
N PRO A 304 -7.20 5.16 -18.06
CA PRO A 304 -5.82 5.21 -18.55
C PRO A 304 -4.91 4.23 -17.78
N PRO A 305 -3.89 3.63 -18.40
CA PRO A 305 -3.03 2.64 -17.73
C PRO A 305 -2.41 3.13 -16.42
N GLY A 306 -1.97 4.38 -16.34
CA GLY A 306 -1.39 4.88 -15.08
C GLY A 306 -2.38 5.04 -13.93
N GLU A 307 -3.66 5.27 -14.23
CA GLU A 307 -4.70 5.26 -13.20
C GLU A 307 -4.96 3.81 -12.73
N ALA A 308 -4.95 2.85 -13.67
CA ALA A 308 -5.07 1.44 -13.33
C ALA A 308 -3.87 0.92 -12.50
N MET A 309 -2.66 1.42 -12.78
CA MET A 309 -1.47 1.14 -11.97
C MET A 309 -1.59 1.73 -10.57
N ALA A 310 -2.11 2.95 -10.45
CA ALA A 310 -2.32 3.58 -9.16
C ALA A 310 -3.33 2.83 -8.28
N TRP A 311 -4.17 1.96 -8.84
CA TRP A 311 -5.05 1.10 -8.03
C TRP A 311 -4.26 0.11 -7.16
N VAL A 312 -3.08 -0.31 -7.59
CA VAL A 312 -2.20 -1.17 -6.80
C VAL A 312 -1.65 -0.39 -5.60
N GLU A 313 -1.28 0.87 -5.79
CA GLU A 313 -0.66 1.69 -4.74
C GLU A 313 -1.66 2.27 -3.73
N LYS A 314 -2.87 2.64 -4.20
CA LYS A 314 -3.85 3.39 -3.39
C LYS A 314 -4.78 2.54 -2.55
N GLY A 315 -4.81 1.22 -2.76
CA GLY A 315 -5.75 0.34 -2.09
C GLY A 315 -5.27 -0.05 -0.69
N ALA A 316 -6.16 -0.58 0.12
CA ALA A 316 -5.78 -1.09 1.43
C ALA A 316 -4.99 -2.40 1.29
N THR A 317 -4.05 -2.65 2.21
CA THR A 317 -3.21 -3.85 2.17
C THR A 317 -3.88 -5.11 2.71
N ALA A 318 -5.04 -4.97 3.33
CA ALA A 318 -5.79 -6.08 3.90
C ALA A 318 -7.29 -5.77 4.00
N LEU A 319 -8.10 -6.81 4.02
CA LEU A 319 -9.52 -6.72 4.29
C LEU A 319 -9.76 -6.36 5.77
N PRO A 320 -10.53 -5.30 6.11
CA PRO A 320 -10.79 -4.94 7.50
C PRO A 320 -11.53 -6.05 8.23
N ALA A 321 -11.19 -6.30 9.51
CA ALA A 321 -11.74 -7.41 10.30
C ALA A 321 -13.27 -7.49 10.28
N GLN A 322 -13.95 -6.33 10.27
CA GLN A 322 -15.41 -6.27 10.22
C GLN A 322 -15.98 -6.78 8.89
N LEU A 323 -15.30 -6.51 7.77
CA LEU A 323 -15.70 -6.96 6.45
C LEU A 323 -15.27 -8.41 6.21
N ALA A 324 -14.09 -8.79 6.71
CA ALA A 324 -13.56 -10.15 6.67
C ALA A 324 -14.44 -11.15 7.45
N ALA A 325 -14.99 -10.75 8.60
CA ALA A 325 -15.87 -11.59 9.41
C ALA A 325 -17.29 -11.77 8.83
N ARG A 326 -17.67 -11.01 7.80
CA ARG A 326 -19.00 -11.17 7.19
C ARG A 326 -19.10 -12.52 6.47
N PRO A 327 -20.27 -13.20 6.54
CA PRO A 327 -20.51 -14.40 5.74
C PRO A 327 -20.33 -14.11 4.25
N TYR A 328 -19.67 -15.03 3.54
CA TYR A 328 -19.64 -15.00 2.07
C TYR A 328 -20.95 -15.62 1.56
N GLY A 329 -21.97 -14.78 1.36
CA GLY A 329 -23.33 -15.19 1.03
C GLY A 329 -23.43 -16.00 -0.27
N ALA A 330 -24.41 -16.91 -0.38
CA ALA A 330 -24.59 -17.77 -1.56
C ALA A 330 -24.86 -16.99 -2.85
N ASP A 331 -25.37 -15.78 -2.72
CA ASP A 331 -25.64 -14.77 -3.74
C ASP A 331 -24.40 -13.95 -4.13
N THR A 332 -23.35 -13.95 -3.32
CA THR A 332 -22.13 -13.20 -3.61
C THR A 332 -21.39 -13.82 -4.79
N VAL A 333 -21.19 -13.03 -5.84
CA VAL A 333 -20.51 -13.44 -7.07
C VAL A 333 -19.10 -12.84 -7.09
N CYS A 334 -18.10 -13.67 -7.41
CA CYS A 334 -16.78 -13.19 -7.77
C CYS A 334 -16.68 -13.03 -9.30
N THR A 335 -16.45 -11.80 -9.77
CA THR A 335 -16.19 -11.51 -11.17
C THR A 335 -14.77 -10.95 -11.32
N ALA A 336 -13.93 -11.65 -12.07
CA ALA A 336 -12.62 -11.15 -12.49
C ALA A 336 -12.80 -10.22 -13.69
N LEU A 337 -12.41 -8.97 -13.54
CA LEU A 337 -12.37 -7.95 -14.59
C LEU A 337 -10.92 -7.81 -15.05
N VAL A 338 -10.66 -8.02 -16.33
CA VAL A 338 -9.31 -7.90 -16.90
C VAL A 338 -9.22 -6.58 -17.65
N TYR A 339 -8.26 -5.76 -17.27
CA TYR A 339 -7.90 -4.52 -17.97
C TYR A 339 -6.59 -4.76 -18.68
N GLU A 340 -6.64 -4.83 -20.01
CA GLU A 340 -5.48 -5.03 -20.86
C GLU A 340 -5.06 -3.70 -21.49
N PHE A 341 -3.78 -3.38 -21.42
CA PHE A 341 -3.22 -2.15 -21.96
C PHE A 341 -2.12 -2.50 -22.96
N ARG A 342 -2.11 -1.81 -24.09
CA ARG A 342 -0.94 -1.78 -24.97
C ARG A 342 -0.22 -0.47 -24.75
N ILE A 343 1.05 -0.54 -24.39
CA ILE A 343 1.91 0.61 -24.13
C ILE A 343 3.00 0.61 -25.20
N SER A 344 3.15 1.73 -25.90
CA SER A 344 4.13 1.91 -26.97
C SER A 344 4.70 3.33 -26.95
N SER A 345 5.69 3.60 -27.81
CA SER A 345 6.31 4.93 -27.90
C SER A 345 5.33 6.00 -28.38
N LEU A 346 4.25 5.57 -29.05
CA LEU A 346 3.17 6.40 -29.55
C LEU A 346 2.08 6.68 -28.50
N GLY A 347 2.16 6.05 -27.33
CA GLY A 347 1.19 6.19 -26.24
C GLY A 347 0.66 4.85 -25.75
N ALA A 348 -0.28 4.95 -24.82
CA ALA A 348 -0.88 3.81 -24.15
C ALA A 348 -2.40 3.78 -24.35
N ALA A 349 -2.93 2.60 -24.64
CA ALA A 349 -4.35 2.41 -24.93
C ALA A 349 -4.89 1.14 -24.29
N LEU A 350 -6.06 1.25 -23.66
CA LEU A 350 -6.84 0.11 -23.23
C LEU A 350 -7.25 -0.73 -24.44
N GLN A 351 -6.92 -2.03 -24.44
CA GLN A 351 -7.32 -2.98 -25.47
C GLN A 351 -8.73 -3.48 -25.15
N ARG A 352 -9.72 -3.09 -25.97
CA ARG A 352 -11.12 -3.50 -25.75
C ARG A 352 -11.84 -3.72 -27.10
N PRO A 353 -12.47 -4.88 -27.32
CA PRO A 353 -12.41 -6.07 -26.47
C PRO A 353 -10.99 -6.66 -26.42
N SER A 354 -10.69 -7.47 -25.41
CA SER A 354 -9.46 -8.29 -25.45
C SER A 354 -9.58 -9.35 -26.55
N ALA A 355 -8.45 -9.74 -27.14
CA ALA A 355 -8.38 -10.88 -28.06
C ALA A 355 -8.62 -12.22 -27.34
N PHE A 356 -8.48 -12.25 -26.01
CA PHE A 356 -8.64 -13.43 -25.17
C PHE A 356 -9.78 -13.24 -24.17
N ASP A 357 -10.50 -14.32 -23.86
CA ASP A 357 -11.54 -14.28 -22.84
C ASP A 357 -10.93 -14.29 -21.42
N GLY A 358 -11.77 -13.98 -20.41
CA GLY A 358 -11.30 -13.93 -19.02
C GLY A 358 -10.78 -15.27 -18.50
N ARG A 359 -11.27 -16.41 -19.03
CA ARG A 359 -10.77 -17.73 -18.63
C ARG A 359 -9.36 -17.96 -19.16
N GLN A 360 -9.10 -17.60 -20.41
CA GLN A 360 -7.77 -17.69 -21.02
C GLN A 360 -6.75 -16.85 -20.23
N HIS A 361 -7.08 -15.58 -19.91
CA HIS A 361 -6.23 -14.74 -19.07
C HIS A 361 -5.93 -15.35 -17.70
N LEU A 362 -6.96 -15.79 -16.96
CA LEU A 362 -6.75 -16.36 -15.62
C LEU A 362 -6.03 -17.71 -15.65
N ARG A 363 -6.15 -18.51 -16.73
CA ARG A 363 -5.35 -19.73 -16.91
C ARG A 363 -3.90 -19.40 -17.24
N ALA A 364 -3.67 -18.45 -18.13
CA ALA A 364 -2.33 -18.00 -18.51
C ALA A 364 -1.56 -17.39 -17.34
N ALA A 365 -2.27 -16.69 -16.44
CA ALA A 365 -1.76 -16.21 -15.16
C ALA A 365 -1.46 -17.32 -14.12
N GLY A 366 -1.86 -18.57 -14.39
CA GLY A 366 -1.81 -19.69 -13.45
C GLY A 366 -2.82 -19.62 -12.29
N ILE A 367 -3.55 -18.51 -12.14
CA ILE A 367 -4.52 -18.28 -11.06
C ILE A 367 -5.64 -19.31 -11.08
N LEU A 368 -6.29 -19.51 -12.24
CA LEU A 368 -7.42 -20.44 -12.32
C LEU A 368 -6.98 -21.88 -12.08
N LYS A 369 -5.82 -22.28 -12.64
CA LYS A 369 -5.24 -23.61 -12.41
C LYS A 369 -4.98 -23.85 -10.92
N ARG A 370 -4.53 -22.83 -10.19
CA ARG A 370 -4.30 -22.94 -8.75
C ARG A 370 -5.61 -23.03 -7.97
N LEU A 371 -6.64 -22.27 -8.33
CA LEU A 371 -7.96 -22.33 -7.68
C LEU A 371 -8.70 -23.65 -7.90
N GLU A 372 -8.43 -24.34 -9.00
CA GLU A 372 -8.96 -25.68 -9.32
C GLU A 372 -8.31 -26.79 -8.47
N GLN A 373 -7.20 -26.50 -7.79
CA GLN A 373 -6.57 -27.42 -6.85
C GLN A 373 -7.23 -27.27 -5.46
N PRO A 374 -7.45 -28.38 -4.73
CA PRO A 374 -8.07 -28.35 -3.40
C PRO A 374 -7.35 -27.44 -2.40
#